data_AF-A0A9D6F7F4-F1
#
_entry.id   AF-A0A9D6F7F4-F1
#
_cell.length_a   1.000
_cell.length_b   1.000
_cell.length_c   1.000
_cell.angle_alpha   90.00
_cell.angle_beta   90.00
_cell.angle_gamma   90.00
#
_symmetry.space_group_name_H-M   'P 1'
#
loop_
_entity.id
_entity.type
_entity.pdbx_description
1 polymer ?
#
loop_
_entity_poly.entity_id
_entity_poly.type
_entity_poly.pdbx_seq_one_letter_code
_entity_poly.pdbx_strand_id
1 'polypeptide(L)'
;AKEYDAWLGEGKIVYLNLGSAQGVQPGSYFRAVRSYLGGGNAEFASASRQFPDDFNGTPVGRKLTPEEEATMPREVLGEVMVLSVEEGSATGIITYSRSEIAVGDAVELE
;
A
#
# COMPACT_ATOMS: atom_id res chain seq x y z
N ALA A 1 11.51 2.04 -16.04
CA ALA A 1 11.31 0.71 -15.45
C ALA A 1 10.44 -0.10 -16.41
N LYS A 2 10.75 -1.39 -16.63
CA LYS A 2 9.97 -2.27 -17.53
C LYS A 2 8.68 -2.64 -16.78
N GLU A 3 7.55 -2.69 -17.46
CA GLU A 3 6.19 -2.86 -16.91
C GLU A 3 5.98 -4.12 -16.03
N TYR A 4 6.97 -5.02 -15.95
CA TYR A 4 6.97 -6.23 -15.12
C TYR A 4 7.51 -6.03 -13.68
N ASP A 5 8.04 -4.85 -13.33
CA ASP A 5 8.46 -4.52 -11.95
C ASP A 5 7.30 -3.99 -11.08
N ALA A 6 6.09 -3.87 -11.65
CA ALA A 6 4.93 -3.35 -10.94
C ALA A 6 4.35 -4.35 -9.93
N TRP A 7 4.63 -5.65 -10.09
CA TRP A 7 4.11 -6.74 -9.26
C TRP A 7 5.26 -7.58 -8.74
N LEU A 8 5.38 -7.65 -7.42
CA LEU A 8 6.50 -8.24 -6.69
C LEU A 8 5.95 -9.37 -5.81
N GLY A 9 6.72 -10.46 -5.76
CA GLY A 9 6.47 -11.62 -4.91
C GLY A 9 7.68 -11.94 -4.06
N GLU A 10 7.69 -13.13 -3.47
CA GLU A 10 8.77 -13.60 -2.59
C GLU A 10 10.16 -13.47 -3.23
N GLY A 11 11.15 -13.11 -2.41
CA GLY A 11 12.55 -12.95 -2.81
C GLY A 11 12.85 -11.67 -3.58
N LYS A 12 11.86 -10.83 -3.90
CA LYS A 12 12.10 -9.53 -4.54
C LYS A 12 12.55 -8.49 -3.51
N ILE A 13 13.44 -7.62 -3.97
CA ILE A 13 13.94 -6.48 -3.19
C ILE A 13 12.99 -5.30 -3.40
N VAL A 14 12.64 -4.65 -2.30
CA VAL A 14 11.77 -3.47 -2.25
C VAL A 14 12.47 -2.33 -1.55
N TYR A 15 12.07 -1.11 -1.90
CA TYR A 15 12.54 0.11 -1.26
C TYR A 15 11.38 0.72 -0.49
N LEU A 16 11.61 1.05 0.78
CA LEU A 16 10.64 1.62 1.68
C LEU A 16 10.98 3.08 1.95
N ASN A 17 9.96 3.94 2.02
CA ASN A 17 10.08 5.37 2.32
C ASN A 17 10.07 5.63 3.84
N LEU A 18 10.84 4.83 4.58
CA LEU A 18 11.04 4.89 6.02
C LEU A 18 12.42 4.34 6.36
N GLY A 19 13.10 4.98 7.30
CA GLY A 19 14.47 4.68 7.69
C GLY A 19 14.71 4.85 9.19
N SER A 20 15.96 5.06 9.57
CA SER A 20 16.37 5.13 10.98
C SER A 20 15.75 6.31 11.72
N ALA A 21 15.39 7.40 11.04
CA ALA A 21 14.66 8.52 11.62
C ALA A 21 13.25 8.12 12.11
N GLN A 22 12.68 7.05 11.54
CA GLN A 22 11.41 6.46 11.95
C GLN A 22 11.60 5.23 12.86
N GLY A 23 12.83 4.97 13.33
CA GLY A 23 13.13 3.87 14.24
C GLY A 23 13.32 2.51 13.56
N VAL A 24 13.42 2.48 12.23
CA VAL A 24 13.62 1.25 11.45
C VAL A 24 15.04 0.71 11.67
N GLN A 25 15.16 -0.60 11.79
CA GLN A 25 16.46 -1.28 11.99
C GLN A 25 16.62 -2.44 11.01
N PRO A 26 17.86 -2.82 10.66
CA PRO A 26 18.10 -4.10 9.98
C PRO A 26 17.48 -5.25 10.78
N GLY A 27 16.72 -6.11 10.11
CA GLY A 27 15.96 -7.19 10.74
C GLY A 27 14.55 -6.80 11.20
N SER A 28 14.13 -5.54 11.12
CA SER A 28 12.72 -5.17 11.31
C SER A 28 11.83 -5.88 10.28
N TYR A 29 10.67 -6.34 10.73
CA TYR A 29 9.64 -6.92 9.88
C TYR A 29 8.48 -5.95 9.70
N PHE A 30 7.99 -5.90 8.47
CA PHE A 30 6.81 -5.14 8.09
C PHE A 30 5.81 -6.04 7.39
N ARG A 31 4.54 -5.81 7.64
CA ARG A 31 3.45 -6.36 6.84
C ARG A 31 3.20 -5.43 5.66
N ALA A 32 3.24 -5.97 4.45
CA ALA A 32 2.76 -5.27 3.27
C ALA A 32 1.23 -5.31 3.28
N VAL A 33 0.60 -4.13 3.17
CA VAL A 33 -0.85 -3.98 3.25
C VAL A 33 -1.39 -3.16 2.09
N ARG A 34 -2.59 -3.52 1.64
CA ARG A 34 -3.35 -2.77 0.64
C ARG A 34 -4.65 -2.28 1.26
N SER A 35 -4.88 -0.98 1.18
CA SER A 35 -6.21 -0.44 1.50
C SER A 35 -7.20 -0.87 0.42
N TYR A 36 -8.46 -1.04 0.80
CA TYR A 36 -9.50 -1.48 -0.11
C TYR A 36 -9.57 -0.66 -1.42
N LEU A 37 -9.33 0.65 -1.32
CA LEU A 37 -9.29 1.60 -2.43
C LEU A 37 -7.86 1.95 -2.91
N GLY A 38 -6.83 1.26 -2.42
CA GLY A 38 -5.42 1.49 -2.75
C GLY A 38 -4.79 0.40 -3.61
N GLY A 39 -3.51 0.59 -3.96
CA GLY A 39 -2.75 -0.36 -4.78
C GLY A 39 -3.41 -0.63 -6.14
N GLY A 40 -3.58 -1.91 -6.49
CA GLY A 40 -4.22 -2.34 -7.74
C GLY A 40 -5.67 -1.86 -7.94
N ASN A 41 -6.35 -1.38 -6.88
CA ASN A 41 -7.70 -0.84 -6.94
C ASN A 41 -7.74 0.70 -7.08
N ALA A 42 -6.57 1.36 -7.22
CA ALA A 42 -6.49 2.83 -7.29
C ALA A 42 -7.29 3.43 -8.46
N GLU A 43 -7.44 2.70 -9.57
CA GLU A 43 -8.28 3.15 -10.69
C GLU A 43 -9.78 3.11 -10.36
N PHE A 44 -10.22 2.11 -9.61
CA PHE A 44 -11.60 2.06 -9.13
C PHE A 44 -11.86 3.17 -8.09
N ALA A 45 -10.87 3.45 -7.24
CA ALA A 45 -10.92 4.56 -6.29
C ALA A 45 -10.96 5.93 -6.99
N SER A 46 -10.18 6.14 -8.05
CA SER A 46 -10.21 7.39 -8.81
C SER A 46 -11.55 7.58 -9.52
N ALA A 47 -12.08 6.53 -10.14
CA ALA A 47 -13.39 6.54 -10.77
C ALA A 47 -14.49 6.87 -9.75
N SER A 48 -14.56 6.15 -8.62
CA SER A 48 -15.55 6.38 -7.55
C SER A 48 -15.49 7.80 -6.96
N ARG A 49 -14.30 8.39 -6.82
CA ARG A 49 -14.14 9.79 -6.38
C ARG A 49 -14.63 10.80 -7.41
N GLN A 50 -14.58 10.48 -8.70
CA GLN A 50 -15.07 11.34 -9.78
C GLN A 50 -16.57 11.22 -10.05
N PHE A 51 -17.21 10.13 -9.61
CA PHE A 51 -18.67 9.97 -9.79
C PHE A 51 -19.44 11.11 -9.10
N PRO A 52 -20.47 11.69 -9.75
CA PRO A 52 -21.35 12.67 -9.13
C PRO A 52 -22.09 12.07 -7.94
N ASP A 53 -22.22 12.83 -6.86
CA ASP A 53 -23.09 12.53 -5.72
C ASP A 53 -24.53 12.99 -5.93
N ASP A 54 -24.74 13.92 -6.87
CA ASP A 54 -26.04 14.40 -7.33
C ASP A 54 -26.25 14.12 -8.82
N PHE A 55 -27.50 13.79 -9.16
CA PHE A 55 -27.99 13.80 -10.53
C PHE A 55 -29.30 14.58 -10.61
N ASN A 56 -29.23 15.81 -11.16
CA ASN A 56 -30.38 16.68 -11.37
C ASN A 56 -31.19 16.95 -10.08
N GLY A 57 -30.50 17.24 -8.98
CA GLY A 57 -31.10 17.50 -7.67
C GLY A 57 -31.52 16.25 -6.90
N THR A 58 -31.23 15.06 -7.42
CA THR A 58 -31.44 13.78 -6.73
C THR A 58 -30.10 13.21 -6.26
N PRO A 59 -29.89 13.00 -4.95
CA PRO A 59 -28.71 12.32 -4.45
C PRO A 59 -28.64 10.88 -5.00
N VAL A 60 -27.55 10.54 -5.69
CA VAL A 60 -27.31 9.21 -6.29
C VAL A 60 -26.23 8.42 -5.56
N GLY A 61 -25.76 8.92 -4.43
CA GLY A 61 -24.82 8.21 -3.57
C GLY A 61 -24.18 9.14 -2.55
N ARG A 62 -23.28 8.55 -1.75
CA ARG A 62 -22.42 9.27 -0.82
C ARG A 62 -21.00 8.78 -1.02
N LYS A 63 -20.06 9.71 -1.19
CA LYS A 63 -18.64 9.41 -1.14
C LYS A 63 -18.23 9.22 0.31
N LEU A 64 -17.37 8.24 0.56
CA LEU A 64 -16.75 8.09 1.88
C LEU A 64 -15.89 9.31 2.18
N THR A 65 -15.91 9.78 3.43
CA THR A 65 -14.89 10.75 3.87
C THR A 65 -13.52 10.08 3.92
N PRO A 66 -12.41 10.84 3.88
CA PRO A 66 -11.08 10.27 4.08
C PRO A 66 -10.95 9.48 5.39
N GLU A 67 -11.63 9.90 6.46
CA GLU A 67 -11.63 9.13 7.71
C GLU A 67 -12.37 7.80 7.57
N GLU A 68 -13.54 7.79 6.93
CA GLU A 68 -14.30 6.56 6.67
C GLU A 68 -13.50 5.60 5.76
N GLU A 69 -12.86 6.12 4.72
CA GLU A 69 -11.97 5.35 3.83
C GLU A 69 -10.79 4.75 4.61
N ALA A 70 -10.20 5.48 5.57
CA ALA A 70 -9.10 4.97 6.39
C ALA A 70 -9.50 3.85 7.35
N THR A 71 -10.78 3.77 7.74
CA THR A 71 -11.33 2.67 8.57
C THR A 71 -11.67 1.41 7.78
N MET A 72 -11.60 1.47 6.44
CA MET A 72 -11.87 0.31 5.61
C MET A 72 -10.88 -0.82 5.90
N PRO A 73 -11.33 -2.09 5.81
CA PRO A 73 -10.46 -3.22 6.01
C PRO A 73 -9.28 -3.17 5.05
N ARG A 74 -8.10 -3.45 5.60
CA ARG A 74 -6.85 -3.58 4.84
C ARG A 74 -6.58 -5.06 4.62
N GLU A 75 -6.11 -5.39 3.43
CA GLU A 75 -5.65 -6.74 3.12
C GLU A 75 -4.15 -6.85 3.42
N VAL A 76 -3.75 -7.91 4.12
CA VAL A 76 -2.33 -8.24 4.31
C VAL A 76 -1.87 -9.04 3.08
N LEU A 77 -0.93 -8.48 2.34
CA LEU A 77 -0.41 -9.06 1.10
C LEU A 77 0.81 -9.96 1.33
N GLY A 78 1.60 -9.66 2.36
CA GLY A 78 2.84 -10.38 2.63
C GLY A 78 3.69 -9.72 3.70
N GLU A 79 4.94 -10.17 3.79
CA GLU A 79 5.92 -9.75 4.80
C GLU A 79 7.21 -9.27 4.13
N VAL A 80 7.80 -8.22 4.70
CA VAL A 80 9.04 -7.63 4.25
C VAL A 80 10.02 -7.57 5.42
N MET A 81 11.17 -8.20 5.27
CA MET A 81 12.29 -8.06 6.22
C MET A 81 13.25 -6.98 5.73
N VAL A 82 13.61 -6.06 6.61
CA VAL A 82 14.58 -5.00 6.32
C VAL A 82 16.00 -5.55 6.32
N LEU A 83 16.74 -5.30 5.24
CA LEU A 83 18.14 -5.70 5.07
C LEU A 83 19.12 -4.56 5.39
N SER A 84 18.79 -3.34 4.98
CA SER A 84 19.61 -2.15 5.20
C SER A 84 18.75 -0.93 5.43
N VAL A 85 19.27 0.03 6.19
CA VAL A 85 18.55 1.24 6.60
C VAL A 85 19.43 2.46 6.38
N GLU A 86 18.85 3.50 5.79
CA GLU A 86 19.37 4.87 5.75
C GLU A 86 18.47 5.78 6.61
N GLU A 87 18.74 7.09 6.65
CA GLU A 87 17.97 8.01 7.51
C GLU A 87 16.47 8.05 7.17
N GLY A 88 16.12 8.12 5.89
CA GLY A 88 14.74 8.25 5.41
C GLY A 88 14.25 7.11 4.53
N SER A 89 15.05 6.06 4.35
CA SER A 89 14.71 4.92 3.49
C SER A 89 15.27 3.62 4.03
N ALA A 90 14.72 2.51 3.55
CA ALA A 90 15.20 1.18 3.85
C ALA A 90 15.07 0.27 2.63
N THR A 91 15.96 -0.71 2.54
CA THR A 91 15.90 -1.78 1.54
C THR A 91 15.45 -3.05 2.26
N GLY A 92 14.40 -3.68 1.75
CA GLY A 92 13.86 -4.92 2.30
C GLY A 92 13.78 -6.02 1.25
N ILE A 93 13.57 -7.24 1.73
CA ILE A 93 13.24 -8.40 0.90
C ILE A 93 11.86 -8.91 1.30
N ILE A 94 11.03 -9.24 0.31
CA ILE A 94 9.75 -9.90 0.55
C ILE A 94 10.03 -11.34 1.00
N THR A 95 9.75 -11.65 2.26
CA THR A 95 9.98 -12.99 2.85
C THR A 95 8.79 -13.92 2.62
N TYR A 96 7.60 -13.36 2.50
CA TYR A 96 6.37 -14.09 2.24
C TYR A 96 5.40 -13.24 1.41
N SER A 97 4.66 -13.85 0.48
CA SER A 97 3.64 -13.17 -0.31
C SER A 97 2.43 -14.09 -0.51
N ARG A 98 1.27 -13.64 -0.05
CA ARG A 98 -0.03 -14.31 -0.25
C ARG A 98 -0.70 -13.86 -1.55
N SER A 99 -0.45 -12.62 -1.93
CA SER A 99 -0.95 -11.96 -3.14
C SER A 99 0.15 -11.04 -3.69
N GLU A 100 0.06 -10.67 -4.96
CA GLU A 100 1.03 -9.79 -5.60
C GLU A 100 1.09 -8.41 -4.92
N ILE A 101 2.30 -8.00 -4.55
CA ILE A 101 2.58 -6.70 -3.94
C ILE A 101 2.96 -5.73 -5.04
N ALA A 102 2.35 -4.56 -5.06
CA ALA A 102 2.59 -3.53 -6.05
C ALA A 102 3.30 -2.32 -5.46
N VAL A 103 4.00 -1.58 -6.32
CA VAL A 103 4.55 -0.28 -5.94
C VAL A 103 3.41 0.65 -5.51
N GLY A 104 3.55 1.24 -4.32
CA GLY A 104 2.52 2.10 -3.71
C GLY A 104 1.64 1.40 -2.68
N ASP A 105 1.76 0.08 -2.51
CA ASP A 105 1.22 -0.57 -1.32
C ASP A 105 1.92 -0.05 -0.06
N ALA A 106 1.19 -0.02 1.05
CA ALA A 106 1.68 0.49 2.31
C ALA A 106 2.36 -0.63 3.10
N VAL A 107 3.13 -0.23 4.12
CA VAL A 107 3.73 -1.16 5.07
C VAL A 107 3.40 -0.75 6.50
N GLU A 108 3.20 -1.75 7.36
CA GLU A 108 2.91 -1.58 8.78
C GLU A 108 3.91 -2.38 9.60
N LEU A 109 4.43 -1.79 10.68
CA LEU A 109 5.36 -2.48 11.57
C LEU A 109 4.64 -3.66 12.24
N GLU A 110 5.30 -4.82 12.31
CA GLU A 110 4.76 -6.00 13.00
C GLU A 110 4.70 -5.86 14.52
#